data_AF-A0A6F8TYQ1-F1
#
_entry.id   AF-A0A6F8TYQ1-F1
#
_cell.length_a   1.000
_cell.length_b   1.000
_cell.length_c   1.000
_cell.angle_alpha   90.00
_cell.angle_beta   90.00
_cell.angle_gamma   90.00
#
_symmetry.space_group_name_H-M   'P 1'
#
loop_
_entity.id
_entity.type
_entity.pdbx_description
1 polymer ?
#
loop_
_entity_poly.entity_id
_entity_poly.type
_entity_poly.pdbx_seq_one_letter_code
_entity_poly.pdbx_strand_id
1 'polypeptide(L)'
;MSEIIRRDPRREWIARNRLHPDHASVLAALGVNSEGGGAASEWLGPNGVVRKNPRAIGFIGPNGVKRIDRSGLQQGGQATATTTAARDSRRRVTIDQPAFMVAVVPDLTGGRLSSHDKDLLGLARRVADADAEQPGAVVAILFGEHKEEALGEAGIDRVVHLDDELYAGFAPEARLAVLSAVEREMTPRFWLLPDSPLGGADLGRRLALRLGERAATGVWQVEADNEASLGWRCTARGAAGSLDIQRPLPRVALTLAECAEPVDETRHAAEPVSLAAPIPTTLSRIEDLGQVAVDPAGVALAEAEFILSGGNGVKQWDAFHHAAKVLGATEGASRVAVDDGFMARDRQVGATGTWVTARVYMAVGISGAIQHLQGIQRCDKVVAINLDPGCDMIKRADLAVIGDSTQILAALVAMVEQQRGGQRDAA
;
A
#
# COMPACT_ATOMS: atom_id res chain seq x y z
N MET A 1 16.41 32.20 -40.91
CA MET A 1 17.40 32.62 -39.89
C MET A 1 17.10 31.84 -38.64
N SER A 2 17.97 30.89 -38.28
CA SER A 2 17.81 30.08 -37.07
C SER A 2 17.85 30.99 -35.84
N GLU A 3 16.81 30.95 -35.02
CA GLU A 3 16.82 31.56 -33.69
C GLU A 3 17.78 30.78 -32.80
N ILE A 4 19.06 31.16 -32.84
CA ILE A 4 20.03 30.69 -31.88
C ILE A 4 19.68 31.36 -30.55
N ILE A 5 19.02 30.61 -29.67
CA ILE A 5 18.76 31.01 -28.28
C ILE A 5 20.12 31.17 -27.58
N ARG A 6 20.62 32.41 -27.49
CA ARG A 6 21.81 32.72 -26.70
C ARG A 6 21.44 32.71 -25.22
N ARG A 7 21.80 31.63 -24.53
CA ARG A 7 21.66 31.50 -23.07
C ARG A 7 22.75 32.32 -22.38
N ASP A 8 22.36 33.12 -21.39
CA ASP A 8 23.29 33.89 -20.55
C ASP A 8 23.80 33.01 -19.39
N PRO A 9 25.09 32.62 -19.38
CA PRO A 9 25.64 31.72 -18.37
C PRO A 9 25.55 32.28 -16.95
N ARG A 10 25.59 33.61 -16.78
CA ARG A 10 25.51 34.25 -15.48
C ARG A 10 24.10 34.18 -14.92
N ARG A 11 23.09 34.44 -15.75
CA ARG A 11 21.68 34.28 -15.36
C ARG A 11 21.35 32.83 -15.00
N GLU A 12 21.87 31.87 -15.77
CA GLU A 12 21.69 30.46 -15.42
C GLU A 12 22.38 30.08 -14.11
N TRP A 13 23.56 30.63 -13.82
CA TRP A 13 24.24 30.42 -12.54
C TRP A 13 23.45 31.00 -11.36
N ILE A 14 22.93 32.23 -11.49
CA ILE A 14 22.08 32.86 -10.47
C ILE A 14 20.80 32.05 -10.25
N ALA A 15 20.16 31.57 -11.31
CA ALA A 15 18.97 30.71 -11.21
C ALA A 15 19.24 29.37 -10.52
N ARG A 16 20.49 28.88 -10.52
CA ARG A 16 20.89 27.64 -9.84
C ARG A 16 21.29 27.85 -8.39
N ASN A 17 21.76 29.04 -8.02
CA ASN A 17 22.28 29.34 -6.70
C ASN A 17 21.21 29.96 -5.80
N ARG A 18 20.53 29.13 -5.00
CA ARG A 18 19.45 29.54 -4.07
C ARG A 18 19.88 30.55 -3.00
N LEU A 19 21.18 30.66 -2.74
CA LEU A 19 21.75 31.61 -1.78
C LEU A 19 22.12 32.95 -2.44
N HIS A 20 22.04 33.04 -3.77
CA HIS A 20 22.31 34.27 -4.48
C HIS A 20 21.16 35.27 -4.25
N PRO A 21 21.43 36.54 -3.91
CA PRO A 21 20.41 37.54 -3.61
C PRO A 21 19.36 37.70 -4.72
N ASP A 22 19.82 37.61 -5.97
CA ASP A 22 18.98 37.77 -7.17
C ASP A 22 18.33 36.46 -7.66
N HIS A 23 18.42 35.35 -6.92
CA HIS A 23 17.87 34.06 -7.37
C HIS A 23 16.37 34.13 -7.66
N ALA A 24 15.61 34.77 -6.76
CA ALA A 24 14.15 34.91 -6.90
C ALA A 24 13.75 35.83 -8.07
N SER A 25 14.49 36.93 -8.27
CA SER A 25 14.22 37.88 -9.37
C SER A 25 14.60 37.31 -10.73
N VAL A 26 15.69 36.56 -10.83
CA VAL A 26 16.10 35.87 -12.05
C VAL A 26 15.12 34.75 -12.42
N LEU A 27 14.60 34.00 -11.45
CA LEU A 27 13.54 33.01 -11.70
C LEU A 27 12.25 33.65 -12.21
N ALA A 28 11.84 34.78 -11.64
CA ALA A 28 10.67 35.51 -12.10
C ALA A 28 10.84 36.05 -13.53
N ALA A 29 12.03 36.58 -13.86
CA ALA A 29 12.34 37.13 -15.18
C ALA A 29 12.45 36.07 -16.30
N LEU A 30 12.61 34.79 -15.96
CA LEU A 30 12.64 33.67 -16.92
C LEU A 30 11.24 33.21 -17.36
N GLY A 31 10.17 33.90 -16.95
CA GLY A 31 8.82 33.66 -17.46
C GLY A 31 8.21 32.33 -17.04
N VAL A 32 8.65 31.76 -15.91
CA VAL A 32 8.04 30.56 -15.35
C VAL A 32 6.74 30.97 -14.67
N ASN A 33 5.63 30.81 -15.40
CA ASN A 33 4.23 31.15 -15.08
C ASN A 33 3.96 31.51 -13.61
N SER A 34 3.63 32.78 -13.39
CA SER A 34 3.10 33.31 -12.13
C SER A 34 1.69 33.83 -12.35
N GLU A 35 0.71 32.93 -12.36
CA GLU A 35 -0.61 33.29 -11.85
C GLU A 35 -0.67 32.78 -10.40
N GLY A 36 -0.49 33.70 -9.45
CA GLY A 36 -0.59 33.43 -8.02
C GLY A 36 0.76 33.27 -7.29
N GLY A 37 1.53 34.37 -7.17
CA GLY A 37 2.40 34.67 -6.01
C GLY A 37 3.33 33.57 -5.43
N GLY A 38 3.69 32.53 -6.18
CA GLY A 38 4.45 31.38 -5.71
C GLY A 38 5.71 31.16 -6.54
N ALA A 39 6.78 30.68 -5.89
CA ALA A 39 8.02 30.30 -6.56
C ALA A 39 7.76 29.29 -7.69
N ALA A 40 8.47 29.43 -8.82
CA ALA A 40 8.46 28.52 -9.97
C ALA A 40 8.33 27.04 -9.55
N SER A 41 7.24 26.39 -9.98
CA SER A 41 6.91 25.01 -9.60
C SER A 41 7.75 23.99 -10.36
N GLU A 42 8.20 24.31 -11.58
CA GLU A 42 9.00 23.44 -12.45
C GLU A 42 10.08 24.22 -13.20
N TRP A 43 11.26 23.62 -13.42
CA TRP A 43 12.31 24.20 -14.25
C TRP A 43 13.13 23.12 -14.97
N LEU A 44 13.70 23.45 -16.13
CA LEU A 44 14.56 22.52 -16.86
C LEU A 44 15.95 22.47 -16.21
N GLY A 45 16.38 21.27 -15.81
CA GLY A 45 17.73 21.04 -15.30
C GLY A 45 18.80 21.09 -16.40
N PRO A 46 20.09 21.21 -16.02
CA PRO A 46 21.21 21.30 -16.97
C PRO A 46 21.35 20.08 -17.90
N ASN A 47 20.78 18.93 -17.52
CA ASN A 47 20.78 17.69 -18.30
C ASN A 47 19.46 17.49 -19.07
N GLY A 48 18.62 18.52 -19.19
CA GLY A 48 17.31 18.43 -19.85
C GLY A 48 16.19 17.81 -19.01
N VAL A 49 16.48 17.34 -17.79
CA VAL A 49 15.48 16.75 -16.88
C VAL A 49 14.66 17.85 -16.20
N VAL A 50 13.33 17.79 -16.32
CA VAL A 50 12.41 18.70 -15.62
C VAL A 50 12.49 18.45 -14.11
N ARG A 51 12.81 19.50 -13.35
CA ARG A 51 12.86 19.49 -11.90
C ARG A 51 11.64 20.20 -11.36
N LYS A 52 11.04 19.65 -10.30
CA LYS A 52 9.87 20.24 -9.62
C LYS A 52 10.22 20.65 -8.20
N ASN A 53 9.69 21.77 -7.73
CA ASN A 53 9.82 22.19 -6.34
C ASN A 53 8.77 21.47 -5.47
N PRO A 54 9.17 20.51 -4.61
CA PRO A 54 8.21 19.77 -3.80
C PRO A 54 7.53 20.65 -2.74
N ARG A 55 8.10 21.82 -2.41
CA ARG A 55 7.46 22.77 -1.47
C ARG A 55 6.36 23.60 -2.11
N ALA A 56 6.39 23.76 -3.43
CA ALA A 56 5.34 24.46 -4.18
C ALA A 56 4.10 23.57 -4.34
N ILE A 57 4.29 22.25 -4.47
CA ILE A 57 3.24 21.26 -4.78
C ILE A 57 2.82 20.52 -3.51
N GLY A 58 1.52 20.51 -3.15
CA GLY A 58 0.99 19.71 -2.03
C GLY A 58 -0.28 20.28 -1.39
N PHE A 59 -1.00 19.44 -0.65
CA PHE A 59 -2.21 19.80 0.11
C PHE A 59 -1.94 19.79 1.61
N ILE A 60 -2.71 20.56 2.39
CA ILE A 60 -2.62 20.52 3.86
C ILE A 60 -3.51 19.37 4.34
N GLY A 61 -2.90 18.35 4.95
CA GLY A 61 -3.64 17.23 5.53
C GLY A 61 -4.37 17.60 6.83
N PRO A 62 -5.21 16.72 7.39
CA PRO A 62 -6.02 16.99 8.59
C PRO A 62 -5.21 17.49 9.80
N ASN A 63 -3.94 17.09 9.87
CA ASN A 63 -3.03 17.46 10.96
C ASN A 63 -2.29 18.79 10.69
N GLY A 64 -2.72 19.60 9.74
CA GLY A 64 -2.08 20.87 9.36
C GLY A 64 -0.77 20.73 8.58
N VAL A 65 -0.35 19.50 8.24
CA VAL A 65 0.92 19.22 7.56
C VAL A 65 0.74 19.25 6.05
N LYS A 66 1.56 20.05 5.34
CA LYS A 66 1.60 20.06 3.88
C LYS A 66 2.19 18.75 3.35
N ARG A 67 1.36 17.93 2.70
CA ARG A 67 1.71 16.66 2.06
C ARG A 67 1.88 16.84 0.57
N ILE A 68 2.93 16.24 0.01
CA ILE A 68 3.16 16.22 -1.43
C ILE A 68 2.39 15.04 -2.00
N ASP A 69 1.29 15.29 -2.71
CA ASP A 69 0.63 14.25 -3.47
C ASP A 69 1.37 14.01 -4.79
N ARG A 70 1.89 12.80 -4.96
CA ARG A 70 2.51 12.31 -6.19
C ARG A 70 1.70 11.20 -6.85
N SER A 71 0.57 10.81 -6.26
CA SER A 71 -0.32 9.78 -6.82
C SER A 71 -1.00 10.24 -8.12
N GLY A 72 -1.05 11.56 -8.36
CA GLY A 72 -1.78 12.15 -9.48
C GLY A 72 -3.28 12.22 -9.28
N LEU A 73 -3.80 11.87 -8.08
CA LEU A 73 -5.24 11.72 -7.84
C LEU A 73 -5.91 12.94 -7.16
N GLN A 74 -5.18 13.89 -6.59
CA GLN A 74 -5.77 15.15 -6.15
C GLN A 74 -4.89 16.37 -6.41
N GLN A 75 -5.26 17.17 -7.42
CA GLN A 75 -4.95 18.60 -7.48
C GLN A 75 -6.25 19.40 -7.43
N GLY A 76 -6.52 20.01 -6.27
CA GLY A 76 -7.51 21.07 -6.14
C GLY A 76 -7.04 22.28 -6.95
N GLY A 77 -7.67 22.49 -8.11
CA GLY A 77 -7.18 23.41 -9.13
C GLY A 77 -7.75 24.82 -9.06
N GLN A 78 -7.22 25.68 -9.93
CA GLN A 78 -8.04 26.51 -10.82
C GLN A 78 -7.29 26.66 -12.14
N ALA A 79 -7.57 25.76 -13.08
CA ALA A 79 -7.39 26.00 -14.50
C ALA A 79 -8.41 25.13 -15.23
N THR A 80 -9.25 25.77 -16.04
CA THR A 80 -10.20 25.14 -16.96
C THR A 80 -9.44 24.37 -18.04
N ALA A 81 -8.91 23.21 -17.68
CA ALA A 81 -8.60 22.17 -18.62
C ALA A 81 -9.88 21.37 -18.82
N THR A 82 -10.42 21.37 -20.04
CA THR A 82 -11.27 20.28 -20.52
C THR A 82 -10.45 18.99 -20.46
N THR A 83 -10.42 18.41 -19.26
CA THR A 83 -10.00 17.05 -19.02
C THR A 83 -11.07 16.18 -19.65
N THR A 84 -10.76 15.63 -20.83
CA THR A 84 -11.27 14.29 -21.12
C THR A 84 -10.69 13.41 -20.02
N ALA A 85 -11.45 13.26 -18.93
CA ALA A 85 -11.18 12.26 -17.91
C ALA A 85 -10.79 10.98 -18.63
N ALA A 86 -9.68 10.36 -18.23
CA ALA A 86 -9.43 8.98 -18.61
C ALA A 86 -10.70 8.23 -18.20
N ARG A 87 -11.54 7.92 -19.19
CA ARG A 87 -12.81 7.24 -18.94
C ARG A 87 -12.39 5.91 -18.36
N ASP A 88 -12.77 5.67 -17.10
CA ASP A 88 -12.72 4.36 -16.47
C ASP A 88 -13.22 3.34 -17.50
N SER A 89 -12.28 2.62 -18.12
CA SER A 89 -12.56 1.72 -19.25
C SER A 89 -13.08 0.38 -18.76
N ARG A 90 -13.10 0.18 -17.44
CA ARG A 90 -13.57 -1.05 -16.82
C ARG A 90 -15.06 -1.20 -17.04
N ARG A 91 -15.47 -2.45 -17.26
CA ARG A 91 -16.88 -2.77 -17.44
C ARG A 91 -17.60 -2.58 -16.10
N ARG A 92 -18.62 -1.72 -16.07
CA ARG A 92 -19.47 -1.58 -14.89
C ARG A 92 -20.42 -2.78 -14.78
N VAL A 93 -20.46 -3.39 -13.60
CA VAL A 93 -21.28 -4.56 -13.29
C VAL A 93 -22.17 -4.24 -12.09
N THR A 94 -23.45 -4.62 -12.18
CA THR A 94 -24.44 -4.47 -11.11
C THR A 94 -25.26 -5.75 -11.05
N ILE A 95 -25.42 -6.32 -9.86
CA ILE A 95 -26.09 -7.60 -9.62
C ILE A 95 -27.24 -7.38 -8.63
N ASP A 96 -28.40 -7.05 -9.17
CA ASP A 96 -29.60 -6.76 -8.38
C ASP A 96 -30.11 -8.01 -7.63
N GLN A 97 -30.19 -9.13 -8.35
CA GLN A 97 -30.69 -10.42 -7.85
C GLN A 97 -29.66 -11.53 -8.07
N PRO A 98 -28.72 -11.72 -7.13
CA PRO A 98 -27.72 -12.78 -7.24
C PRO A 98 -28.33 -14.16 -7.00
N ALA A 99 -27.85 -15.17 -7.72
CA ALA A 99 -28.24 -16.56 -7.48
C ALA A 99 -27.73 -17.09 -6.12
N PHE A 100 -26.63 -16.51 -5.61
CA PHE A 100 -26.05 -16.79 -4.30
C PHE A 100 -25.06 -15.69 -3.90
N MET A 101 -24.66 -15.66 -2.64
CA MET A 101 -23.62 -14.75 -2.15
C MET A 101 -22.31 -15.49 -1.82
N VAL A 102 -21.19 -14.82 -2.09
CA VAL A 102 -19.85 -15.16 -1.62
C VAL A 102 -19.44 -14.08 -0.62
N ALA A 103 -19.37 -14.44 0.66
CA ALA A 103 -18.96 -13.53 1.72
C ALA A 103 -17.44 -13.51 1.84
N VAL A 104 -16.86 -12.31 1.87
CA VAL A 104 -15.43 -12.09 2.02
C VAL A 104 -15.20 -11.22 3.25
N VAL A 105 -14.29 -11.65 4.12
CA VAL A 105 -13.89 -10.87 5.30
C VAL A 105 -12.40 -10.53 5.16
N PRO A 106 -12.06 -9.37 4.55
CA PRO A 106 -10.67 -8.94 4.43
C PRO A 106 -10.07 -8.58 5.79
N ASP A 107 -8.74 -8.67 5.92
CA ASP A 107 -8.02 -8.20 7.11
C ASP A 107 -7.99 -6.67 7.17
N LEU A 108 -7.96 -6.00 6.00
CA LEU A 108 -8.03 -4.55 5.86
C LEU A 108 -6.96 -3.80 6.69
N THR A 109 -5.72 -4.29 6.66
CA THR A 109 -4.60 -3.77 7.44
C THR A 109 -4.42 -2.26 7.23
N GLY A 110 -4.43 -1.48 8.33
CA GLY A 110 -4.30 -0.02 8.28
C GLY A 110 -5.48 0.71 7.62
N GLY A 111 -6.63 0.04 7.48
CA GLY A 111 -7.83 0.55 6.82
C GLY A 111 -7.77 0.46 5.29
N ARG A 112 -6.84 -0.32 4.71
CA ARG A 112 -6.71 -0.47 3.25
C ARG A 112 -6.69 -1.93 2.84
N LEU A 113 -7.15 -2.21 1.63
CA LEU A 113 -7.09 -3.56 1.07
C LEU A 113 -5.64 -3.91 0.76
N SER A 114 -5.12 -4.92 1.48
CA SER A 114 -3.80 -5.49 1.23
C SER A 114 -3.76 -6.25 -0.10
N SER A 115 -2.57 -6.69 -0.53
CA SER A 115 -2.47 -7.60 -1.68
C SER A 115 -3.23 -8.91 -1.43
N HIS A 116 -3.11 -9.48 -0.23
CA HIS A 116 -3.82 -10.71 0.15
C HIS A 116 -5.34 -10.52 0.10
N ASP A 117 -5.86 -9.38 0.57
CA ASP A 117 -7.30 -9.08 0.48
C ASP A 117 -7.78 -9.01 -0.99
N LYS A 118 -6.95 -8.46 -1.88
CA LYS A 118 -7.26 -8.35 -3.31
C LYS A 118 -7.22 -9.71 -4.01
N ASP A 119 -6.27 -10.57 -3.69
CA ASP A 119 -6.21 -11.94 -4.19
C ASP A 119 -7.46 -12.72 -3.74
N LEU A 120 -7.88 -12.52 -2.49
CA LEU A 120 -9.07 -13.13 -1.92
C LEU A 120 -10.36 -12.68 -2.63
N LEU A 121 -10.48 -11.38 -2.92
CA LEU A 121 -11.59 -10.82 -3.69
C LEU A 121 -11.58 -11.31 -5.14
N GLY A 122 -10.42 -11.45 -5.76
CA GLY A 122 -10.26 -12.07 -7.09
C GLY A 122 -10.76 -13.51 -7.12
N LEU A 123 -10.46 -14.29 -6.09
CA LEU A 123 -11.01 -15.64 -5.92
C LEU A 123 -12.53 -15.61 -5.76
N ALA A 124 -13.05 -14.73 -4.90
CA ALA A 124 -14.48 -14.58 -4.69
C ALA A 124 -15.23 -14.27 -6.00
N ARG A 125 -14.64 -13.39 -6.81
CA ARG A 125 -15.19 -12.99 -8.11
C ARG A 125 -15.20 -14.13 -9.11
N ARG A 126 -14.11 -14.91 -9.19
CA ARG A 126 -14.03 -16.14 -10.00
C ARG A 126 -15.15 -17.13 -9.65
N VAL A 127 -15.42 -17.31 -8.36
CA VAL A 127 -16.49 -18.22 -7.91
C VAL A 127 -17.87 -17.66 -8.24
N ALA A 128 -18.06 -16.35 -8.06
CA ALA A 128 -19.33 -15.67 -8.29
C ALA A 128 -19.69 -15.55 -9.79
N ASP A 129 -18.71 -15.41 -10.68
CA ASP A 129 -18.91 -15.24 -12.13
C ASP A 129 -18.90 -16.55 -12.94
N ALA A 130 -18.73 -17.70 -12.28
CA ALA A 130 -18.54 -18.96 -12.99
C ALA A 130 -19.74 -19.39 -13.85
N ASP A 131 -20.96 -18.97 -13.47
CA ASP A 131 -22.17 -19.14 -14.27
C ASP A 131 -22.70 -17.77 -14.69
N ALA A 132 -22.57 -17.47 -15.99
CA ALA A 132 -23.02 -16.20 -16.56
C ALA A 132 -24.55 -16.02 -16.56
N GLU A 133 -25.31 -17.12 -16.51
CA GLU A 133 -26.78 -17.07 -16.44
C GLU A 133 -27.28 -16.93 -14.99
N GLN A 134 -26.49 -17.39 -14.02
CA GLN A 134 -26.81 -17.38 -12.59
C GLN A 134 -25.67 -16.72 -11.78
N PRO A 135 -25.38 -15.42 -12.00
CA PRO A 135 -24.25 -14.78 -11.34
C PRO A 135 -24.47 -14.68 -9.83
N GLY A 136 -23.41 -14.98 -9.08
CA GLY A 136 -23.32 -14.70 -7.65
C GLY A 136 -22.92 -13.25 -7.36
N ALA A 137 -23.18 -12.78 -6.14
CA ALA A 137 -22.68 -11.50 -5.65
C ALA A 137 -21.58 -11.69 -4.60
N VAL A 138 -20.54 -10.86 -4.64
CA VAL A 138 -19.51 -10.75 -3.62
C VAL A 138 -19.94 -9.72 -2.59
N VAL A 139 -20.09 -10.15 -1.34
CA VAL A 139 -20.35 -9.28 -0.19
C VAL A 139 -19.12 -9.19 0.68
N ALA A 140 -18.57 -7.98 0.84
CA ALA A 140 -17.45 -7.71 1.73
C ALA A 140 -17.94 -7.29 3.11
N ILE A 141 -17.42 -7.91 4.17
CA ILE A 141 -17.70 -7.55 5.55
C ILE A 141 -16.48 -6.80 6.10
N LEU A 142 -16.62 -5.50 6.32
CA LEU A 142 -15.54 -4.60 6.75
C LEU A 142 -15.71 -4.23 8.22
N PHE A 143 -14.62 -4.29 8.98
CA PHE A 143 -14.59 -3.96 10.40
C PHE A 143 -13.71 -2.73 10.65
N GLY A 144 -14.22 -1.76 11.42
CA GLY A 144 -13.51 -0.53 11.75
C GLY A 144 -13.39 0.45 10.58
N GLU A 145 -12.53 1.47 10.73
CA GLU A 145 -12.30 2.50 9.71
C GLU A 145 -11.69 1.88 8.43
N HIS A 146 -12.26 2.22 7.25
CA HIS A 146 -11.63 1.94 5.96
C HIS A 146 -11.33 3.24 5.18
N LYS A 147 -10.26 3.21 4.39
CA LYS A 147 -9.70 4.33 3.59
C LYS A 147 -9.73 4.06 2.09
N GLU A 148 -10.46 3.02 1.70
CA GLU A 148 -10.72 2.67 0.31
C GLU A 148 -11.79 3.59 -0.29
N GLU A 149 -11.44 4.30 -1.36
CA GLU A 149 -12.34 5.22 -2.06
C GLU A 149 -13.18 4.53 -3.14
N ALA A 150 -12.73 3.37 -3.62
CA ALA A 150 -13.32 2.69 -4.77
C ALA A 150 -13.40 1.16 -4.56
N LEU A 151 -14.10 0.73 -3.50
CA LEU A 151 -14.31 -0.70 -3.18
C LEU A 151 -14.85 -1.53 -4.37
N GLY A 152 -15.65 -0.92 -5.24
CA GLY A 152 -16.17 -1.56 -6.45
C GLY A 152 -15.09 -1.98 -7.45
N GLU A 153 -13.92 -1.32 -7.47
CA GLU A 153 -12.78 -1.73 -8.32
C GLU A 153 -12.17 -3.05 -7.85
N ALA A 154 -12.40 -3.45 -6.60
CA ALA A 154 -11.94 -4.73 -6.07
C ALA A 154 -12.96 -5.87 -6.29
N GLY A 155 -13.97 -5.68 -7.15
CA GLY A 155 -14.96 -6.72 -7.46
C GLY A 155 -16.11 -6.87 -6.44
N ILE A 156 -16.25 -5.92 -5.52
CA ILE A 156 -17.24 -5.96 -4.44
C ILE A 156 -18.59 -5.46 -4.94
N ASP A 157 -19.62 -6.30 -4.85
CA ASP A 157 -21.00 -5.92 -5.19
C ASP A 157 -21.69 -5.22 -4.02
N ARG A 158 -21.48 -5.73 -2.81
CA ARG A 158 -22.18 -5.30 -1.58
C ARG A 158 -21.20 -5.15 -0.43
N VAL A 159 -21.42 -4.17 0.45
CA VAL A 159 -20.55 -3.86 1.58
C VAL A 159 -21.37 -3.86 2.86
N VAL A 160 -21.02 -4.75 3.80
CA VAL A 160 -21.49 -4.68 5.19
C VAL A 160 -20.37 -4.06 6.01
N HIS A 161 -20.49 -2.77 6.34
CA HIS A 161 -19.46 -2.03 7.06
C HIS A 161 -19.87 -1.76 8.50
N LEU A 162 -19.01 -2.15 9.44
CA LEU A 162 -19.18 -1.99 10.88
C LEU A 162 -18.14 -1.00 11.40
N ASP A 163 -18.46 0.29 11.28
CA ASP A 163 -17.61 1.39 11.75
C ASP A 163 -17.88 1.69 13.23
N ASP A 164 -17.28 0.89 14.11
CA ASP A 164 -17.37 1.05 15.56
C ASP A 164 -15.99 0.75 16.18
N GLU A 165 -15.62 1.51 17.20
CA GLU A 165 -14.36 1.33 17.95
C GLU A 165 -14.22 -0.10 18.51
N LEU A 166 -15.35 -0.77 18.82
CA LEU A 166 -15.39 -2.17 19.23
C LEU A 166 -14.68 -3.10 18.24
N TYR A 167 -14.65 -2.75 16.95
CA TYR A 167 -14.07 -3.57 15.89
C TYR A 167 -12.68 -3.10 15.43
N ALA A 168 -12.16 -1.98 15.94
CA ALA A 168 -10.89 -1.41 15.51
C ALA A 168 -9.67 -2.28 15.86
N GLY A 169 -9.74 -3.00 16.98
CA GLY A 169 -8.70 -3.92 17.46
C GLY A 169 -8.99 -5.40 17.19
N PHE A 170 -8.18 -6.27 17.79
CA PHE A 170 -8.38 -7.72 17.77
C PHE A 170 -9.57 -8.13 18.65
N ALA A 171 -10.76 -8.19 18.03
CA ALA A 171 -12.03 -8.49 18.70
C ALA A 171 -12.76 -9.70 18.07
N PRO A 172 -12.20 -10.93 18.12
CA PRO A 172 -12.74 -12.07 17.38
C PRO A 172 -14.15 -12.47 17.84
N GLU A 173 -14.51 -12.29 19.11
CA GLU A 173 -15.83 -12.66 19.64
C GLU A 173 -16.93 -11.68 19.18
N ALA A 174 -16.62 -10.39 19.11
CA ALA A 174 -17.52 -9.36 18.57
C ALA A 174 -17.68 -9.52 17.04
N ARG A 175 -16.56 -9.68 16.32
CA ARG A 175 -16.58 -9.90 14.86
C ARG A 175 -17.34 -11.18 14.49
N LEU A 176 -17.18 -12.27 15.23
CA LEU A 176 -17.94 -13.52 15.01
C LEU A 176 -19.46 -13.34 15.20
N ALA A 177 -19.90 -12.47 16.11
CA ALA A 177 -21.32 -12.18 16.31
C ALA A 177 -21.92 -11.51 15.07
N VAL A 178 -21.18 -10.61 14.44
CA VAL A 178 -21.54 -9.98 13.17
C VAL A 178 -21.61 -11.02 12.05
N LEU A 179 -20.59 -11.87 11.90
CA LEU A 179 -20.61 -12.92 10.86
C LEU A 179 -21.78 -13.90 11.06
N SER A 180 -22.17 -14.18 12.30
CA SER A 180 -23.35 -14.98 12.62
C SER A 180 -24.66 -14.29 12.21
N ALA A 181 -24.72 -12.96 12.33
CA ALA A 181 -25.87 -12.19 11.87
C ALA A 181 -25.96 -12.17 10.33
N VAL A 182 -24.83 -11.99 9.65
CA VAL A 182 -24.72 -12.08 8.18
C VAL A 182 -25.15 -13.48 7.69
N GLU A 183 -24.67 -14.55 8.31
CA GLU A 183 -25.09 -15.92 7.95
C GLU A 183 -26.62 -16.09 8.02
N ARG A 184 -27.23 -15.62 9.09
CA ARG A 184 -28.69 -15.76 9.32
C ARG A 184 -29.51 -14.94 8.32
N GLU A 185 -29.01 -13.79 7.89
CA GLU A 185 -29.74 -12.86 7.03
C GLU A 185 -29.51 -13.14 5.53
N MET A 186 -28.28 -13.51 5.15
CA MET A 186 -27.86 -13.62 3.76
C MET A 186 -27.54 -15.06 3.31
N THR A 187 -27.30 -15.97 4.27
CA THR A 187 -26.93 -17.38 4.02
C THR A 187 -25.90 -17.55 2.89
N PRO A 188 -24.69 -16.94 2.98
CA PRO A 188 -23.70 -17.05 1.92
C PRO A 188 -23.38 -18.51 1.58
N ARG A 189 -23.22 -18.78 0.27
CA ARG A 189 -22.81 -20.11 -0.22
C ARG A 189 -21.37 -20.40 0.20
N PHE A 190 -20.52 -19.38 0.14
CA PHE A 190 -19.13 -19.45 0.56
C PHE A 190 -18.77 -18.29 1.49
N TRP A 191 -17.87 -18.60 2.42
CA TRP A 191 -17.19 -17.70 3.34
C TRP A 191 -15.69 -17.80 3.07
N LEU A 192 -15.10 -16.71 2.60
CA LEU A 192 -13.69 -16.62 2.29
C LEU A 192 -13.03 -15.62 3.26
N LEU A 193 -12.00 -16.09 3.96
CA LEU A 193 -11.21 -15.28 4.88
C LEU A 193 -9.72 -15.51 4.59
N PRO A 194 -8.84 -14.54 4.85
CA PRO A 194 -7.41 -14.77 4.75
C PRO A 194 -6.96 -15.74 5.86
N ASP A 195 -6.16 -16.76 5.53
CA ASP A 195 -5.46 -17.62 6.50
C ASP A 195 -4.22 -16.87 7.03
N SER A 196 -4.49 -15.72 7.64
CA SER A 196 -3.52 -14.72 8.08
C SER A 196 -3.38 -14.69 9.61
N PRO A 197 -2.17 -14.43 10.13
CA PRO A 197 -1.94 -14.26 11.56
C PRO A 197 -2.53 -12.97 12.13
N LEU A 198 -3.01 -12.04 11.29
CA LEU A 198 -3.58 -10.75 11.71
C LEU A 198 -5.00 -10.87 12.29
N GLY A 199 -5.60 -12.06 12.22
CA GLY A 199 -6.88 -12.38 12.84
C GLY A 199 -7.85 -13.11 11.92
N GLY A 200 -7.71 -12.98 10.59
CA GLY A 200 -8.55 -13.69 9.62
C GLY A 200 -8.58 -15.21 9.83
N ALA A 201 -7.44 -15.85 10.10
CA ALA A 201 -7.36 -17.28 10.32
C ALA A 201 -8.14 -17.72 11.57
N ASP A 202 -7.97 -17.00 12.69
CA ASP A 202 -8.68 -17.28 13.95
C ASP A 202 -10.19 -17.07 13.78
N LEU A 203 -10.59 -15.94 13.19
CA LEU A 203 -12.00 -15.61 12.96
C LEU A 203 -12.69 -16.65 12.07
N GLY A 204 -12.05 -17.07 10.99
CA GLY A 204 -12.60 -18.04 10.06
C GLY A 204 -12.73 -19.45 10.65
N ARG A 205 -11.77 -19.88 11.50
CA ARG A 205 -11.89 -21.15 12.25
C ARG A 205 -13.05 -21.11 13.24
N ARG A 206 -13.24 -19.98 13.93
CA ARG A 206 -14.38 -19.78 14.85
C ARG A 206 -15.71 -19.79 14.11
N LEU A 207 -15.77 -19.15 12.94
CA LEU A 207 -16.95 -19.17 12.09
C LEU A 207 -17.29 -20.60 11.64
N ALA A 208 -16.31 -21.34 11.12
CA ALA A 208 -16.53 -22.72 10.69
C ALA A 208 -17.12 -23.59 11.80
N LEU A 209 -16.57 -23.51 13.02
CA LEU A 209 -17.12 -24.20 14.19
C LEU A 209 -18.55 -23.74 14.52
N ARG A 210 -18.84 -22.44 14.44
CA ARG A 210 -20.17 -21.89 14.68
C ARG A 210 -21.21 -22.41 13.68
N LEU A 211 -20.80 -22.61 12.42
CA LEU A 211 -21.65 -23.12 11.35
C LEU A 211 -21.73 -24.66 11.32
N GLY A 212 -20.93 -25.36 12.14
CA GLY A 212 -20.82 -26.82 12.06
C GLY A 212 -20.08 -27.31 10.81
N GLU A 213 -19.31 -26.43 10.18
CA GLU A 213 -18.58 -26.68 8.93
C GLU A 213 -17.13 -27.07 9.20
N ARG A 214 -16.55 -27.89 8.31
CA ARG A 214 -15.11 -28.16 8.31
C ARG A 214 -14.41 -27.21 7.35
N ALA A 215 -13.72 -26.21 7.90
CA ALA A 215 -12.97 -25.27 7.07
C ALA A 215 -11.84 -25.96 6.29
N ALA A 216 -11.59 -25.49 5.07
CA ALA A 216 -10.32 -25.69 4.39
C ALA A 216 -9.36 -24.57 4.80
N THR A 217 -8.16 -24.91 5.22
CA THR A 217 -7.12 -23.96 5.63
C THR A 217 -5.91 -24.10 4.70
N GLY A 218 -5.08 -23.07 4.59
CA GLY A 218 -3.91 -23.07 3.72
C GLY A 218 -4.26 -23.17 2.24
N VAL A 219 -5.46 -22.76 1.83
CA VAL A 219 -5.95 -22.87 0.45
C VAL A 219 -5.19 -21.88 -0.42
N TRP A 220 -4.49 -22.37 -1.44
CA TRP A 220 -3.77 -21.52 -2.39
C TRP A 220 -4.31 -21.62 -3.82
N GLN A 221 -5.19 -22.58 -4.09
CA GLN A 221 -5.83 -22.72 -5.39
C GLN A 221 -7.25 -23.24 -5.25
N VAL A 222 -8.14 -22.73 -6.11
CA VAL A 222 -9.52 -23.20 -6.27
C VAL A 222 -9.83 -23.33 -7.75
N GLU A 223 -10.45 -24.45 -8.12
CA GLU A 223 -10.76 -24.83 -9.49
C GLU A 223 -12.17 -25.42 -9.57
N ALA A 224 -12.84 -25.23 -10.71
CA ALA A 224 -14.16 -25.81 -10.94
C ALA A 224 -14.07 -27.35 -10.93
N ASP A 225 -15.05 -27.98 -10.30
CA ASP A 225 -15.17 -29.43 -10.20
C ASP A 225 -16.65 -29.81 -10.14
N ASN A 226 -17.18 -30.31 -11.25
CA ASN A 226 -18.59 -30.67 -11.39
C ASN A 226 -19.00 -31.89 -10.53
N GLU A 227 -18.04 -32.66 -10.03
CA GLU A 227 -18.32 -33.79 -9.12
C GLU A 227 -18.41 -33.32 -7.65
N ALA A 228 -17.83 -32.17 -7.33
CA ALA A 228 -17.91 -31.59 -6.00
C ALA A 228 -19.31 -31.02 -5.72
N SER A 229 -19.81 -31.24 -4.50
CA SER A 229 -21.18 -30.82 -4.11
C SER A 229 -21.50 -29.32 -4.31
N LEU A 230 -20.49 -28.46 -4.27
CA LEU A 230 -20.64 -27.01 -4.50
C LEU A 230 -20.06 -26.56 -5.84
N GLY A 231 -19.60 -27.48 -6.69
CA GLY A 231 -19.04 -27.20 -8.02
C GLY A 231 -17.55 -26.82 -8.02
N TRP A 232 -16.85 -26.96 -6.88
CA TRP A 232 -15.47 -26.51 -6.73
C TRP A 232 -14.61 -27.48 -5.92
N ARG A 233 -13.34 -27.56 -6.30
CA ARG A 233 -12.24 -28.21 -5.60
C ARG A 233 -11.25 -27.15 -5.13
N CYS A 234 -10.59 -27.39 -4.01
CA CYS A 234 -9.46 -26.58 -3.56
C CYS A 234 -8.19 -27.42 -3.39
N THR A 235 -7.03 -26.79 -3.62
CA THR A 235 -5.71 -27.28 -3.25
C THR A 235 -5.20 -26.46 -2.07
N ALA A 236 -4.81 -27.17 -1.00
CA ALA A 236 -4.34 -26.57 0.25
C ALA A 236 -2.95 -27.06 0.63
N ARG A 237 -2.13 -26.17 1.23
CA ARG A 237 -0.84 -26.52 1.82
C ARG A 237 -1.03 -27.30 3.11
N GLY A 238 -0.44 -28.48 3.18
CA GLY A 238 -0.35 -29.34 4.35
C GLY A 238 1.10 -29.61 4.76
N ALA A 239 1.29 -30.30 5.88
CA ALA A 239 2.59 -30.75 6.37
C ALA A 239 3.69 -29.67 6.35
N ALA A 240 3.41 -28.51 6.97
CA ALA A 240 4.30 -27.34 6.98
C ALA A 240 4.73 -26.87 5.58
N GLY A 241 3.85 -26.99 4.58
CA GLY A 241 4.10 -26.55 3.20
C GLY A 241 4.75 -27.59 2.29
N SER A 242 5.00 -28.82 2.78
CA SER A 242 5.64 -29.90 2.00
C SER A 242 4.68 -30.75 1.17
N LEU A 243 3.37 -30.61 1.38
CA LEU A 243 2.35 -31.40 0.69
C LEU A 243 1.21 -30.51 0.21
N ASP A 244 0.71 -30.78 -0.99
CA ASP A 244 -0.55 -30.24 -1.47
C ASP A 244 -1.68 -31.27 -1.27
N ILE A 245 -2.78 -30.82 -0.66
CA ILE A 245 -3.95 -31.63 -0.35
C ILE A 245 -5.12 -31.12 -1.18
N GLN A 246 -5.66 -31.97 -2.04
CA GLN A 246 -6.85 -31.68 -2.84
C GLN A 246 -8.11 -32.23 -2.19
N ARG A 247 -9.19 -31.44 -2.20
CA ARG A 247 -10.52 -31.83 -1.69
C ARG A 247 -11.62 -30.95 -2.30
N PRO A 248 -12.89 -31.36 -2.24
CA PRO A 248 -14.01 -30.46 -2.51
C PRO A 248 -13.92 -29.20 -1.65
N LEU A 249 -14.14 -28.03 -2.23
CA LEU A 249 -14.12 -26.74 -1.52
C LEU A 249 -15.32 -26.70 -0.55
N PRO A 250 -15.09 -26.61 0.78
CA PRO A 250 -16.18 -26.44 1.75
C PRO A 250 -16.74 -25.02 1.73
N ARG A 251 -17.85 -24.81 2.45
CA ARG A 251 -18.48 -23.48 2.59
C ARG A 251 -17.56 -22.44 3.23
N VAL A 252 -16.63 -22.83 4.12
CA VAL A 252 -15.69 -21.91 4.76
C VAL A 252 -14.26 -22.23 4.31
N ALA A 253 -13.57 -21.28 3.70
CA ALA A 253 -12.20 -21.43 3.26
C ALA A 253 -11.31 -20.30 3.79
N LEU A 254 -10.17 -20.69 4.36
CA LEU A 254 -9.09 -19.80 4.77
C LEU A 254 -7.99 -19.90 3.72
N THR A 255 -7.75 -18.79 3.02
CA THR A 255 -6.88 -18.80 1.84
C THR A 255 -5.57 -18.09 2.11
N LEU A 256 -4.49 -18.61 1.52
CA LEU A 256 -3.18 -17.95 1.51
C LEU A 256 -3.19 -16.79 0.52
N ALA A 257 -2.20 -15.91 0.64
CA ALA A 257 -1.93 -14.90 -0.38
C ALA A 257 -1.60 -15.58 -1.73
N GLU A 258 -1.72 -14.84 -2.82
CA GLU A 258 -1.54 -15.31 -4.20
C GLU A 258 -2.50 -16.46 -4.59
N CYS A 259 -3.69 -16.55 -3.95
CA CYS A 259 -4.67 -17.60 -4.25
C CYS A 259 -5.45 -17.38 -5.57
N ALA A 260 -5.46 -16.14 -6.05
CA ALA A 260 -6.03 -15.73 -7.33
C ALA A 260 -5.45 -14.37 -7.75
N GLU A 261 -5.56 -14.05 -9.03
CA GLU A 261 -5.26 -12.71 -9.54
C GLU A 261 -6.31 -11.71 -9.03
N PRO A 262 -5.90 -10.50 -8.59
CA PRO A 262 -6.80 -9.40 -8.27
C PRO A 262 -7.72 -9.00 -9.43
N VAL A 263 -8.88 -8.43 -9.11
CA VAL A 263 -9.80 -7.85 -10.10
C VAL A 263 -9.21 -6.57 -10.69
N ASP A 264 -9.13 -6.50 -12.02
CA ASP A 264 -8.63 -5.32 -12.75
C ASP A 264 -9.51 -4.91 -13.95
N GLU A 265 -10.36 -5.81 -14.45
CA GLU A 265 -11.20 -5.60 -15.65
C GLU A 265 -12.58 -4.98 -15.37
N THR A 266 -13.15 -5.20 -14.19
CA THR A 266 -14.52 -4.83 -13.85
C THR A 266 -14.59 -3.81 -12.72
N ARG A 267 -15.71 -3.08 -12.67
CA ARG A 267 -16.04 -2.21 -11.55
C ARG A 267 -17.46 -2.49 -11.11
N HIS A 268 -17.60 -2.91 -9.87
CA HIS A 268 -18.86 -3.33 -9.26
C HIS A 268 -19.50 -2.19 -8.47
N ALA A 269 -20.76 -2.39 -8.07
CA ALA A 269 -21.57 -1.33 -7.45
C ALA A 269 -21.11 -0.95 -6.03
N ALA A 270 -20.52 -1.88 -5.28
CA ALA A 270 -20.15 -1.73 -3.87
C ALA A 270 -21.25 -1.08 -3.02
N GLU A 271 -22.48 -1.59 -3.16
CA GLU A 271 -23.65 -1.04 -2.48
C GLU A 271 -23.59 -1.29 -0.97
N PRO A 272 -23.76 -0.26 -0.12
CA PRO A 272 -23.79 -0.46 1.32
C PRO A 272 -25.06 -1.22 1.72
N VAL A 273 -24.89 -2.24 2.56
CA VAL A 273 -25.97 -3.08 3.10
C VAL A 273 -25.89 -3.04 4.61
N SER A 274 -27.01 -2.70 5.25
CA SER A 274 -27.17 -2.77 6.70
C SER A 274 -27.78 -4.10 7.10
N LEU A 275 -27.33 -4.68 8.21
CA LEU A 275 -27.95 -5.87 8.79
C LEU A 275 -29.24 -5.46 9.49
N ALA A 276 -30.36 -6.05 9.08
CA ALA A 276 -31.65 -5.85 9.74
C ALA A 276 -31.74 -6.62 11.07
N ALA A 277 -31.06 -7.77 11.15
CA ALA A 277 -31.09 -8.60 12.34
C ALA A 277 -30.19 -8.02 13.45
N PRO A 278 -30.62 -8.04 14.72
CA PRO A 278 -29.78 -7.56 15.82
C PRO A 278 -28.52 -8.42 15.92
N ILE A 279 -27.38 -7.77 16.08
CA ILE A 279 -26.10 -8.40 16.36
C ILE A 279 -26.13 -8.85 17.83
N PRO A 280 -25.93 -10.15 18.11
CA PRO A 280 -25.91 -10.64 19.49
C PRO A 280 -24.84 -9.93 20.30
N THR A 281 -25.18 -9.46 21.51
CA THR A 281 -24.18 -8.97 22.45
C THR A 281 -23.29 -10.12 22.90
N THR A 282 -21.97 -9.91 22.83
CA THR A 282 -20.97 -10.88 23.27
C THR A 282 -20.13 -10.26 24.38
N LEU A 283 -19.84 -11.06 25.40
CA LEU A 283 -18.85 -10.69 26.41
C LEU A 283 -17.47 -11.00 25.84
N SER A 284 -16.67 -9.95 25.59
CA SER A 284 -15.28 -10.16 25.19
C SER A 284 -14.50 -10.72 26.36
N ARG A 285 -13.83 -11.85 26.15
CA ARG A 285 -12.89 -12.47 27.10
C ARG A 285 -11.44 -12.12 26.77
N ILE A 286 -11.23 -11.50 25.62
CA ILE A 286 -9.93 -11.03 25.13
C ILE A 286 -9.97 -9.51 25.13
N GLU A 287 -8.95 -8.91 25.72
CA GLU A 287 -8.71 -7.47 25.67
C GLU A 287 -7.52 -7.23 24.74
N ASP A 288 -7.73 -6.45 23.69
CA ASP A 288 -6.65 -6.00 22.82
C ASP A 288 -5.93 -4.82 23.48
N LEU A 289 -4.69 -5.03 23.91
CA LEU A 289 -3.85 -3.99 24.51
C LEU A 289 -3.11 -3.17 23.44
N GLY A 290 -3.45 -3.35 22.17
CA GLY A 290 -2.87 -2.65 21.04
C GLY A 290 -1.57 -3.28 20.54
N GLN A 291 -1.07 -2.74 19.44
CA GLN A 291 0.19 -3.17 18.86
C GLN A 291 1.36 -2.71 19.72
N VAL A 292 2.22 -3.65 20.11
CA VAL A 292 3.49 -3.34 20.76
C VAL A 292 4.50 -2.95 19.68
N ALA A 293 5.08 -1.76 19.80
CA ALA A 293 6.15 -1.33 18.90
C ALA A 293 7.32 -2.32 19.00
N VAL A 294 7.50 -3.12 17.95
CA VAL A 294 8.72 -3.91 17.76
C VAL A 294 9.81 -2.93 17.32
N ASP A 295 11.02 -3.09 17.84
CA ASP A 295 12.17 -2.34 17.34
C ASP A 295 12.25 -2.54 15.81
N PRO A 296 12.17 -1.48 14.99
CA PRO A 296 12.30 -1.61 13.53
C PRO A 296 13.62 -2.28 13.12
N ALA A 297 14.65 -2.20 13.97
CA ALA A 297 15.91 -2.94 13.81
C ALA A 297 15.78 -4.44 14.11
N GLY A 298 14.70 -4.92 14.71
CA GLY A 298 14.39 -6.34 14.88
C GLY A 298 13.55 -6.94 13.74
N VAL A 299 12.97 -6.11 12.88
CA VAL A 299 12.08 -6.56 11.79
C VAL A 299 12.90 -7.13 10.62
N ALA A 300 12.48 -8.30 10.14
CA ALA A 300 13.05 -8.91 8.94
C ALA A 300 12.75 -8.05 7.72
N LEU A 301 13.73 -7.85 6.84
CA LEU A 301 13.59 -6.96 5.66
C LEU A 301 12.40 -7.30 4.76
N ALA A 302 12.05 -8.59 4.63
CA ALA A 302 10.94 -9.04 3.80
C ALA A 302 9.57 -8.56 4.30
N GLU A 303 9.44 -8.26 5.61
CA GLU A 303 8.19 -7.86 6.26
C GLU A 303 8.14 -6.36 6.58
N ALA A 304 9.23 -5.64 6.34
CA ALA A 304 9.33 -4.23 6.71
C ALA A 304 8.47 -3.34 5.81
N GLU A 305 7.52 -2.60 6.41
CA GLU A 305 6.67 -1.66 5.67
C GLU A 305 7.43 -0.39 5.23
N PHE A 306 8.42 0.03 6.01
CA PHE A 306 9.25 1.20 5.71
C PHE A 306 10.74 0.85 5.86
N ILE A 307 11.46 0.90 4.74
CA ILE A 307 12.88 0.59 4.69
C ILE A 307 13.69 1.86 4.37
N LEU A 308 14.67 2.17 5.21
CA LEU A 308 15.74 3.13 4.90
C LEU A 308 16.97 2.33 4.48
N SER A 309 17.36 2.42 3.22
CA SER A 309 18.40 1.59 2.63
C SER A 309 19.63 2.40 2.22
N GLY A 310 20.80 2.05 2.74
CA GLY A 310 22.08 2.72 2.51
C GLY A 310 22.93 2.07 1.43
N GLY A 311 23.57 2.88 0.58
CA GLY A 311 24.55 2.41 -0.40
C GLY A 311 25.92 3.03 -0.23
N ASN A 312 26.82 2.81 -1.20
CA ASN A 312 28.18 3.35 -1.23
C ASN A 312 28.25 4.90 -1.17
N GLY A 313 27.15 5.58 -1.53
CA GLY A 313 27.04 7.03 -1.40
C GLY A 313 26.87 7.53 0.04
N VAL A 314 26.63 6.65 1.02
CA VAL A 314 26.59 7.02 2.44
C VAL A 314 28.00 7.21 2.96
N LYS A 315 28.30 8.38 3.53
CA LYS A 315 29.63 8.72 4.08
C LYS A 315 29.65 8.78 5.61
N GLN A 316 28.51 9.06 6.24
CA GLN A 316 28.36 9.11 7.69
C GLN A 316 27.33 8.07 8.13
N TRP A 317 27.79 6.86 8.43
CA TRP A 317 26.91 5.75 8.79
C TRP A 317 26.25 5.94 10.15
N ASP A 318 26.92 6.54 11.14
CA ASP A 318 26.30 6.88 12.42
C ASP A 318 25.07 7.78 12.25
N ALA A 319 25.16 8.77 11.35
CA ALA A 319 24.04 9.65 11.02
C ALA A 319 22.92 8.90 10.28
N PHE A 320 23.27 7.92 9.44
CA PHE A 320 22.31 7.04 8.77
C PHE A 320 21.53 6.19 9.78
N HIS A 321 22.22 5.54 10.72
CA HIS A 321 21.57 4.72 11.76
C HIS A 321 20.69 5.55 12.68
N HIS A 322 21.16 6.74 13.06
CA HIS A 322 20.34 7.68 13.83
C HIS A 322 19.08 8.09 13.06
N ALA A 323 19.20 8.38 11.77
CA ALA A 323 18.05 8.71 10.93
C ALA A 323 17.07 7.54 10.81
N ALA A 324 17.53 6.30 10.63
CA ALA A 324 16.67 5.12 10.60
C ALA A 324 15.84 4.99 11.88
N LYS A 325 16.51 5.12 13.04
CA LYS A 325 15.86 5.06 14.36
C LYS A 325 14.83 6.18 14.55
N VAL A 326 15.17 7.41 14.23
CA VAL A 326 14.24 8.56 14.36
C VAL A 326 13.05 8.38 13.43
N LEU A 327 13.28 7.92 12.20
CA LEU A 327 12.22 7.68 11.22
C LEU A 327 11.36 6.46 11.57
N GLY A 328 11.83 5.56 12.43
CA GLY A 328 11.18 4.28 12.70
C GLY A 328 11.23 3.34 11.49
N ALA A 329 12.29 3.45 10.68
CA ALA A 329 12.49 2.65 9.48
C ALA A 329 13.37 1.43 9.78
N THR A 330 13.07 0.30 9.14
CA THR A 330 13.98 -0.85 9.12
C THR A 330 15.17 -0.54 8.22
N GLU A 331 16.38 -0.80 8.71
CA GLU A 331 17.60 -0.57 7.94
C GLU A 331 17.78 -1.62 6.85
N GLY A 332 18.11 -1.16 5.64
CA GLY A 332 18.58 -1.99 4.53
C GLY A 332 19.91 -1.48 4.01
N ALA A 333 20.57 -2.29 3.17
CA ALA A 333 21.81 -1.89 2.53
C ALA A 333 21.94 -2.48 1.12
N SER A 334 22.67 -1.79 0.25
CA SER A 334 23.15 -2.39 -0.99
C SER A 334 24.25 -3.41 -0.71
N ARG A 335 24.47 -4.33 -1.65
CA ARG A 335 25.58 -5.29 -1.57
C ARG A 335 26.92 -4.61 -1.30
N VAL A 336 27.21 -3.49 -1.97
CA VAL A 336 28.48 -2.77 -1.79
C VAL A 336 28.65 -2.31 -0.34
N ALA A 337 27.60 -1.77 0.28
CA ALA A 337 27.66 -1.34 1.67
C ALA A 337 27.86 -2.51 2.65
N VAL A 338 27.30 -3.69 2.35
CA VAL A 338 27.51 -4.92 3.13
C VAL A 338 28.93 -5.45 2.95
N ASP A 339 29.40 -5.55 1.70
CA ASP A 339 30.73 -6.04 1.36
C ASP A 339 31.82 -5.13 1.96
N ASP A 340 31.57 -3.81 2.07
CA ASP A 340 32.44 -2.83 2.74
C ASP A 340 32.34 -2.86 4.29
N GLY A 341 31.47 -3.70 4.85
CA GLY A 341 31.34 -3.92 6.29
C GLY A 341 30.49 -2.88 7.05
N PHE A 342 29.78 -2.01 6.35
CA PHE A 342 28.91 -1.00 6.99
C PHE A 342 27.57 -1.56 7.49
N MET A 343 27.17 -2.72 6.99
CA MET A 343 25.91 -3.35 7.35
C MET A 343 26.04 -4.87 7.34
N ALA A 344 25.29 -5.56 8.20
CA ALA A 344 25.22 -7.01 8.23
C ALA A 344 24.57 -7.58 6.94
N ARG A 345 24.92 -8.83 6.61
CA ARG A 345 24.51 -9.48 5.36
C ARG A 345 23.01 -9.73 5.25
N ASP A 346 22.34 -9.93 6.37
CA ASP A 346 20.88 -10.05 6.47
C ASP A 346 20.13 -8.75 6.13
N ARG A 347 20.85 -7.62 6.06
CA ARG A 347 20.33 -6.33 5.59
C ARG A 347 20.55 -6.08 4.10
N GLN A 348 21.15 -7.01 3.38
CA GLN A 348 21.40 -6.83 1.95
C GLN A 348 20.08 -6.89 1.16
N VAL A 349 19.80 -5.86 0.38
CA VAL A 349 18.66 -5.82 -0.57
C VAL A 349 19.16 -6.06 -1.99
N GLY A 350 18.43 -6.87 -2.76
CA GLY A 350 18.70 -7.13 -4.18
C GLY A 350 18.60 -8.61 -4.55
N ALA A 351 18.87 -8.94 -5.81
CA ALA A 351 18.70 -10.28 -6.38
C ALA A 351 19.46 -11.40 -5.65
N THR A 352 20.58 -11.06 -5.00
CA THR A 352 21.40 -12.00 -4.21
C THR A 352 21.25 -11.78 -2.69
N GLY A 353 20.35 -10.90 -2.28
CA GLY A 353 19.97 -10.64 -0.89
C GLY A 353 18.46 -10.82 -0.72
N THR A 354 17.84 -10.00 0.12
CA THR A 354 16.40 -10.05 0.39
C THR A 354 15.63 -9.23 -0.64
N TRP A 355 14.56 -9.82 -1.15
CA TRP A 355 13.54 -9.13 -1.94
C TRP A 355 12.51 -8.52 -1.00
N VAL A 356 12.12 -7.27 -1.25
CA VAL A 356 11.29 -6.49 -0.33
C VAL A 356 10.10 -5.87 -1.04
N THR A 357 8.98 -5.83 -0.34
CA THR A 357 7.66 -5.32 -0.79
C THR A 357 7.21 -4.17 0.12
N ALA A 358 8.15 -3.33 0.54
CA ALA A 358 7.87 -2.23 1.45
C ALA A 358 6.92 -1.21 0.82
N ARG A 359 6.03 -0.64 1.64
CA ARG A 359 5.17 0.48 1.25
C ARG A 359 6.00 1.71 0.90
N VAL A 360 7.10 1.94 1.64
CA VAL A 360 8.07 2.99 1.34
C VAL A 360 9.48 2.42 1.39
N TYR A 361 10.22 2.61 0.31
CA TYR A 361 11.64 2.28 0.20
C TYR A 361 12.44 3.55 -0.03
N MET A 362 13.22 3.99 0.96
CA MET A 362 14.09 5.15 0.85
C MET A 362 15.52 4.73 0.57
N ALA A 363 15.96 4.89 -0.68
CA ALA A 363 17.30 4.59 -1.15
C ALA A 363 18.24 5.80 -0.96
N VAL A 364 19.24 5.66 -0.10
CA VAL A 364 20.24 6.70 0.21
C VAL A 364 21.59 6.32 -0.36
N GLY A 365 22.08 7.07 -1.35
CA GLY A 365 23.39 6.83 -1.94
C GLY A 365 23.51 5.50 -2.70
N ILE A 366 22.40 4.99 -3.23
CA ILE A 366 22.35 3.76 -4.05
C ILE A 366 22.23 4.15 -5.52
N SER A 367 23.11 3.63 -6.37
CA SER A 367 23.12 3.91 -7.82
C SER A 367 22.02 3.19 -8.59
N GLY A 368 21.53 2.04 -8.07
CA GLY A 368 20.45 1.27 -8.68
C GLY A 368 20.92 0.28 -9.74
N ALA A 369 21.98 -0.49 -9.48
CA ALA A 369 22.33 -1.63 -10.33
C ALA A 369 21.12 -2.56 -10.51
N ILE A 370 20.99 -3.20 -11.68
CA ILE A 370 19.84 -4.05 -12.04
C ILE A 370 19.53 -5.07 -10.94
N GLN A 371 20.56 -5.67 -10.35
CA GLN A 371 20.43 -6.65 -9.27
C GLN A 371 19.76 -6.04 -8.03
N HIS A 372 20.08 -4.78 -7.68
CA HIS A 372 19.42 -4.09 -6.57
C HIS A 372 17.96 -3.76 -6.91
N LEU A 373 17.72 -3.26 -8.12
CA LEU A 373 16.37 -2.86 -8.57
C LEU A 373 15.39 -4.04 -8.61
N GLN A 374 15.85 -5.24 -8.98
CA GLN A 374 15.05 -6.46 -8.93
C GLN A 374 14.50 -6.72 -7.52
N GLY A 375 15.33 -6.54 -6.49
CA GLY A 375 14.92 -6.77 -5.10
C GLY A 375 13.90 -5.77 -4.56
N ILE A 376 13.67 -4.65 -5.23
CA ILE A 376 12.70 -3.62 -4.82
C ILE A 376 11.57 -3.41 -5.84
N GLN A 377 11.46 -4.31 -6.82
CA GLN A 377 10.53 -4.16 -7.94
C GLN A 377 9.06 -4.03 -7.48
N ARG A 378 8.71 -4.72 -6.40
CA ARG A 378 7.37 -4.74 -5.80
C ARG A 378 7.17 -3.72 -4.67
N CYS A 379 8.11 -2.79 -4.43
CA CYS A 379 7.88 -1.70 -3.48
C CYS A 379 6.92 -0.66 -4.06
N ASP A 380 5.95 -0.21 -3.26
CA ASP A 380 4.90 0.71 -3.69
C ASP A 380 5.42 2.12 -4.01
N LYS A 381 6.29 2.63 -3.12
CA LYS A 381 6.88 3.97 -3.24
C LYS A 381 8.38 3.92 -3.02
N VAL A 382 9.14 4.40 -4.00
CA VAL A 382 10.60 4.50 -3.95
C VAL A 382 11.01 5.98 -3.86
N VAL A 383 11.72 6.32 -2.79
CA VAL A 383 12.34 7.63 -2.58
C VAL A 383 13.84 7.48 -2.75
N ALA A 384 14.48 8.27 -3.61
CA ALA A 384 15.91 8.21 -3.84
C ALA A 384 16.60 9.52 -3.45
N ILE A 385 17.66 9.41 -2.66
CA ILE A 385 18.56 10.50 -2.29
C ILE A 385 19.92 10.17 -2.88
N ASN A 386 20.35 10.93 -3.88
CA ASN A 386 21.64 10.70 -4.54
C ASN A 386 22.25 12.02 -5.03
N LEU A 387 23.57 12.10 -5.10
CA LEU A 387 24.27 13.23 -5.72
C LEU A 387 24.21 13.16 -7.25
N ASP A 388 24.21 11.95 -7.82
CA ASP A 388 24.15 11.74 -9.25
C ASP A 388 22.70 11.70 -9.76
N PRO A 389 22.25 12.70 -10.56
CA PRO A 389 20.92 12.71 -11.14
C PRO A 389 20.75 11.71 -12.30
N GLY A 390 21.83 11.11 -12.81
CA GLY A 390 21.81 10.18 -13.93
C GLY A 390 21.68 8.71 -13.56
N CYS A 391 21.77 8.36 -12.27
CA CYS A 391 21.80 6.98 -11.84
C CYS A 391 20.43 6.28 -11.99
N ASP A 392 20.43 4.96 -12.17
CA ASP A 392 19.22 4.20 -12.48
C ASP A 392 18.21 4.18 -11.32
N MET A 393 18.68 4.31 -10.07
CA MET A 393 17.79 4.46 -8.91
C MET A 393 16.89 5.70 -9.04
N ILE A 394 17.40 6.81 -9.59
CA ILE A 394 16.62 8.03 -9.80
C ILE A 394 15.52 7.81 -10.84
N LYS A 395 15.76 6.97 -11.85
CA LYS A 395 14.76 6.61 -12.87
C LYS A 395 13.64 5.75 -12.28
N ARG A 396 13.96 4.89 -11.30
CA ARG A 396 12.97 4.07 -10.59
C ARG A 396 12.16 4.86 -9.55
N ALA A 397 12.71 5.93 -8.99
CA ALA A 397 12.12 6.62 -7.85
C ALA A 397 10.84 7.40 -8.20
N ASP A 398 9.79 7.22 -7.39
CA ASP A 398 8.63 8.12 -7.35
C ASP A 398 9.03 9.52 -6.86
N LEU A 399 10.05 9.60 -6.00
CA LEU A 399 10.64 10.85 -5.53
C LEU A 399 12.16 10.81 -5.51
N ALA A 400 12.77 11.65 -6.33
CA ALA A 400 14.20 11.88 -6.34
C ALA A 400 14.58 13.21 -5.67
N VAL A 401 15.55 13.16 -4.76
CA VAL A 401 16.19 14.34 -4.16
C VAL A 401 17.67 14.30 -4.54
N ILE A 402 18.08 15.29 -5.34
CA ILE A 402 19.47 15.41 -5.78
C ILE A 402 20.24 16.29 -4.79
N GLY A 403 21.12 15.68 -4.01
CA GLY A 403 21.88 16.39 -2.97
C GLY A 403 22.65 15.48 -2.02
N ASP A 404 23.34 16.11 -1.08
CA ASP A 404 24.13 15.42 -0.06
C ASP A 404 23.21 14.68 0.91
N SER A 405 23.40 13.36 1.01
CA SER A 405 22.58 12.49 1.87
C SER A 405 22.67 12.87 3.35
N THR A 406 23.83 13.29 3.83
CA THR A 406 24.06 13.67 5.22
C THR A 406 23.21 14.89 5.60
N GLN A 407 23.25 15.93 4.76
CA GLN A 407 22.50 17.16 4.99
C GLN A 407 20.98 16.90 4.93
N ILE A 408 20.56 16.07 3.98
CA ILE A 408 19.15 15.73 3.78
C ILE A 408 18.63 14.90 4.96
N LEU A 409 19.37 13.87 5.39
CA LEU A 409 19.00 13.04 6.54
C LEU A 409 18.96 13.87 7.84
N ALA A 410 19.94 14.74 8.07
CA ALA A 410 19.94 15.63 9.24
C ALA A 410 18.71 16.56 9.25
N ALA A 411 18.35 17.13 8.10
CA ALA A 411 17.15 17.96 7.98
C ALA A 411 15.86 17.15 8.22
N LEU A 412 15.78 15.91 7.72
CA LEU A 412 14.65 15.01 7.94
C LEU A 412 14.50 14.66 9.43
N VAL A 413 15.59 14.29 10.09
CA VAL A 413 15.62 13.99 11.52
C VAL A 413 15.10 15.17 12.33
N ALA A 414 15.66 16.36 12.12
CA ALA A 414 15.25 17.57 12.85
C ALA A 414 13.75 17.88 12.68
N MET A 415 13.21 17.69 11.47
CA MET A 415 11.78 17.90 11.21
C MET A 415 10.90 16.88 11.94
N VAL A 416 11.29 15.60 11.96
CA VAL A 416 10.53 14.53 12.62
C VAL A 416 10.56 14.70 14.13
N GLU A 417 11.71 15.08 14.70
CA GLU A 417 11.84 15.34 16.13
C GLU A 417 11.02 16.55 16.57
N GLN A 418 11.03 17.65 15.81
CA GLN A 418 10.17 18.80 16.07
C GLN A 418 8.68 18.42 16.05
N GLN A 419 8.28 17.58 15.09
CA GLN A 419 6.90 17.11 14.99
C GLN A 419 6.50 16.22 16.19
N ARG A 420 7.36 15.29 16.60
CA ARG A 420 7.10 14.41 17.75
C ARG A 420 7.12 15.16 19.08
N GLY A 421 7.97 16.19 19.21
CA GLY A 421 7.97 17.10 20.35
C GLY A 421 6.66 17.88 20.46
N GLY A 422 6.20 18.49 19.36
CA GLY A 422 4.94 19.24 19.35
C GLY A 422 3.69 18.39 19.60
N GLN A 423 3.71 17.09 19.27
CA GLN A 423 2.62 16.16 19.60
C GLN A 423 2.62 15.72 21.07
N ARG A 424 3.79 15.71 21.73
CA ARG A 424 3.91 15.44 23.18
C ARG A 424 3.52 16.62 24.04
N ASP A 425 3.73 17.84 23.57
CA ASP A 425 3.36 19.06 24.30
C ASP A 425 1.87 19.43 24.12
N ALA A 426 1.20 18.85 23.13
CA ALA A 426 -0.22 19.07 22.81
C ALA A 426 -1.16 17.96 23.34
N ALA A 427 -0.61 16.88 23.88
CA ALA A 427 -1.32 15.78 24.56
C ALA A 427 -1.12 15.90 26.07
#